data_AF-A0A1I2F7B9-F1
#
_entry.id   AF-A0A1I2F7B9-F1
#
_cell.length_a   1.000
_cell.length_b   1.000
_cell.length_c   1.000
_cell.angle_alpha   90.00
_cell.angle_beta   90.00
_cell.angle_gamma   90.00
#
_symmetry.space_group_name_H-M   'P 1'
#
loop_
_entity.id
_entity.type
_entity.pdbx_description
1 polymer ?
#
loop_
_entity_poly.entity_id
_entity_poly.type
_entity_poly.pdbx_seq_one_letter_code
_entity_poly.pdbx_strand_id
1 'polypeptide(L)'
;MREMLRRSLVVSVGLVAGLALWLSPTPARACGGFFCDLVNNQPTPVDQTGENILFAIDEDAGTVEAHIQIQYTGDPQKFGWVIPVTAEPDFAVGSELLFTNLLAATVPTYSFTVARDCADDDDPSFGCAVVSLDGGVAGSGGDDIGTEGTSDTSGFEVVKREIVGPFEIVVLKGGTADEVWQWLAAAGYYQDPAAGPIMQEYLDEGFYFAAAKLRHGAGVEELQPIVMTYAGTTPCVPLRLTGIAAVPDMGVRVFGLGHSRYAPSNYRHVELNDVAIDWTTSADNYTDVVRRAIDAPMADGHGFVTEYAGPSSVVNTAGVFSGRWDADTFVEAMPINAGISVIDALVEQGLVDCSFEGCAYNHPQLLPLLRTYLPAPPGVPEDIFYADMLAYEDMIDLDAWSGPAFAKAMQERIIDPGRRAVDLLARWPYLSRMLTIISPEEMTVDPEFIQNPDLGDVSNLRQGIMEIPCAGSNRMRMPNGRGVLLDESGNWPVFTDMPAAQRVEQIAPAGAPQLLQDFDPQIVASLKASNARFDYDDGDGVRCALRRGSWSAALGLGVVFGFAWRGRRRRPAL
;
A
#
# COMPACT_ATOMS: atom_id res chain seq x y z
N MET A 1 -32.76 56.58 -27.82
CA MET A 1 -32.96 55.12 -27.66
C MET A 1 -31.67 54.30 -27.51
N ARG A 2 -30.54 54.58 -28.20
CA ARG A 2 -29.33 53.74 -28.08
C ARG A 2 -28.54 53.83 -26.76
N GLU A 3 -28.69 54.89 -25.95
CA GLU A 3 -27.94 55.03 -24.70
C GLU A 3 -28.57 54.35 -23.48
N MET A 4 -29.92 54.24 -23.41
CA MET A 4 -30.58 53.65 -22.23
C MET A 4 -30.30 52.15 -22.09
N LEU A 5 -30.22 51.39 -23.20
CA LEU A 5 -29.90 49.96 -23.13
C LEU A 5 -28.48 49.67 -22.61
N ARG A 6 -27.53 50.60 -22.78
CA ARG A 6 -26.14 50.38 -22.33
C ARG A 6 -25.97 50.51 -20.82
N ARG A 7 -26.85 51.24 -20.13
CA ARG A 7 -26.80 51.36 -18.66
C ARG A 7 -27.45 50.19 -17.93
N SER A 8 -28.49 49.58 -18.48
CA SER A 8 -29.16 48.43 -17.87
C SER A 8 -28.33 47.14 -17.90
N LEU A 9 -27.43 46.96 -18.88
CA LEU A 9 -26.63 45.74 -18.99
C LEU A 9 -25.47 45.66 -17.96
N VAL A 10 -24.92 46.81 -17.55
CA VAL A 10 -23.75 46.88 -16.66
C VAL A 10 -24.11 46.56 -15.21
N VAL A 11 -25.32 46.94 -14.77
CA VAL A 11 -25.79 46.69 -13.39
C VAL A 11 -26.08 45.20 -13.15
N SER A 12 -26.63 44.49 -14.14
CA SER A 12 -26.96 43.07 -14.02
C SER A 12 -25.74 42.15 -13.95
N VAL A 13 -24.65 42.48 -14.65
CA VAL A 13 -23.40 41.69 -14.61
C VAL A 13 -22.68 41.86 -13.26
N GLY A 14 -22.71 43.07 -12.69
CA GLY A 14 -22.11 43.33 -11.37
C GLY A 14 -22.77 42.55 -10.22
N LEU A 15 -24.09 42.36 -10.26
CA LEU A 15 -24.81 41.67 -9.19
C LEU A 15 -24.55 40.15 -9.19
N VAL A 16 -24.40 39.54 -10.37
CA VAL A 16 -24.10 38.10 -10.50
C VAL A 16 -22.64 37.80 -10.15
N ALA A 17 -21.70 38.66 -10.54
CA ALA A 17 -20.30 38.55 -10.15
C ALA A 17 -20.08 38.72 -8.63
N GLY A 18 -20.88 39.57 -7.97
CA GLY A 18 -20.85 39.75 -6.52
C GLY A 18 -21.31 38.53 -5.72
N LEU A 19 -22.36 37.82 -6.18
CA LEU A 19 -22.84 36.61 -5.51
C LEU A 19 -21.90 35.40 -5.70
N ALA A 20 -21.23 35.30 -6.85
CA ALA A 20 -20.30 34.18 -7.12
C ALA A 20 -19.10 34.15 -6.16
N LEU A 21 -18.64 35.30 -5.66
CA LEU A 21 -17.53 35.38 -4.71
C LEU A 21 -17.89 34.90 -3.29
N TRP A 22 -19.19 34.86 -2.94
CA TRP A 22 -19.69 34.34 -1.66
C TRP A 22 -20.03 32.84 -1.69
N LEU A 23 -19.88 32.19 -2.85
CA LEU A 23 -20.02 30.74 -3.04
C LEU A 23 -18.66 30.05 -3.27
N SER A 24 -17.56 30.77 -3.01
CA SER A 24 -16.23 30.17 -2.91
C SER A 24 -16.24 29.17 -1.75
N PRO A 25 -16.02 27.86 -1.96
CA PRO A 25 -15.91 26.93 -0.84
C PRO A 25 -14.68 27.33 -0.03
N THR A 26 -14.90 27.73 1.22
CA THR A 26 -13.81 27.80 2.19
C THR A 26 -13.28 26.37 2.37
N PRO A 27 -11.98 26.10 2.18
CA PRO A 27 -11.43 24.78 2.51
C PRO A 27 -11.68 24.54 4.01
N ALA A 28 -12.53 23.58 4.31
CA ALA A 28 -12.72 23.10 5.67
C ALA A 28 -11.39 22.45 6.10
N ARG A 29 -10.70 23.06 7.07
CA ARG A 29 -9.49 22.49 7.66
C ARG A 29 -9.91 21.53 8.75
N ALA A 30 -10.22 20.31 8.34
CA ALA A 30 -10.44 19.20 9.25
C ALA A 30 -9.11 18.64 9.75
N CYS A 31 -9.15 18.11 10.97
CA CYS A 31 -8.16 17.20 11.54
C CYS A 31 -8.96 16.06 12.18
N GLY A 32 -9.47 15.16 11.35
CA GLY A 32 -9.99 13.91 11.90
C GLY A 32 -8.90 12.93 12.21
N GLY A 33 -9.26 11.81 12.86
CA GLY A 33 -8.49 10.56 13.07
C GLY A 33 -7.10 10.73 13.70
N PHE A 34 -6.24 11.50 13.04
CA PHE A 34 -5.06 12.15 13.59
C PHE A 34 -5.37 13.54 14.15
N PHE A 35 -5.34 13.60 15.47
CA PHE A 35 -5.63 14.76 16.27
C PHE A 35 -4.41 15.69 16.30
N CYS A 36 -4.51 16.83 15.61
CA CYS A 36 -3.43 17.81 15.41
C CYS A 36 -3.01 18.57 16.70
N ASP A 37 -2.17 19.60 16.54
CA ASP A 37 -2.01 20.72 17.48
C ASP A 37 -2.45 22.04 16.83
N LEU A 38 -2.72 23.05 17.66
CA LEU A 38 -3.04 24.42 17.25
C LEU A 38 -1.79 25.31 17.18
N VAL A 39 -1.52 25.90 16.02
CA VAL A 39 -0.51 26.96 15.85
C VAL A 39 -1.23 28.28 15.60
N ASN A 40 -0.96 29.31 16.41
CA ASN A 40 -1.64 30.62 16.32
C ASN A 40 -3.19 30.51 16.33
N ASN A 41 -3.74 29.57 17.10
CA ASN A 41 -5.18 29.28 17.15
C ASN A 41 -5.78 28.88 15.78
N GLN A 42 -4.98 28.22 14.94
CA GLN A 42 -5.35 27.60 13.67
C GLN A 42 -4.87 26.14 13.62
N PRO A 43 -5.69 25.20 13.11
CA PRO A 43 -5.25 23.83 12.90
C PRO A 43 -4.30 23.72 11.69
N THR A 44 -3.23 22.95 11.86
CA THR A 44 -2.37 22.47 10.77
C THR A 44 -2.63 20.97 10.59
N PRO A 45 -3.22 20.52 9.46
CA PRO A 45 -3.66 19.14 9.28
C PRO A 45 -2.55 18.09 9.40
N VAL A 46 -2.95 16.92 9.89
CA VAL A 46 -2.24 15.64 9.74
C VAL A 46 -3.22 14.72 9.02
N ASP A 47 -3.03 14.54 7.72
CA ASP A 47 -3.98 13.80 6.87
C ASP A 47 -3.55 12.33 6.75
N GLN A 48 -4.48 11.38 6.87
CA GLN A 48 -4.18 9.96 6.66
C GLN A 48 -4.15 9.64 5.17
N THR A 49 -3.03 9.09 4.70
CA THR A 49 -2.78 8.77 3.29
C THR A 49 -2.83 7.27 2.98
N GLY A 50 -2.87 6.42 4.01
CA GLY A 50 -3.03 4.98 3.88
C GLY A 50 -3.00 4.24 5.21
N GLU A 51 -3.38 2.96 5.19
CA GLU A 51 -3.32 2.09 6.36
C GLU A 51 -2.94 0.65 5.95
N ASN A 52 -2.06 0.03 6.73
CA ASN A 52 -1.69 -1.37 6.63
C ASN A 52 -1.98 -2.05 7.98
N ILE A 53 -2.83 -3.07 7.97
CA ILE A 53 -3.30 -3.73 9.20
C ILE A 53 -3.11 -5.22 9.04
N LEU A 54 -2.49 -5.87 10.02
CA LEU A 54 -2.34 -7.31 10.07
C LEU A 54 -3.09 -7.86 11.28
N PHE A 55 -4.07 -8.72 11.02
CA PHE A 55 -4.78 -9.48 12.04
C PHE A 55 -4.27 -10.91 12.15
N ALA A 56 -4.17 -11.40 13.37
CA ALA A 56 -4.11 -12.81 13.70
C ALA A 56 -5.18 -13.12 14.74
N ILE A 57 -6.15 -13.98 14.40
CA ILE A 57 -7.18 -14.45 15.34
C ILE A 57 -6.72 -15.77 15.97
N ASP A 58 -6.65 -15.78 17.29
CA ASP A 58 -6.50 -17.00 18.08
C ASP A 58 -7.89 -17.45 18.57
N GLU A 59 -8.59 -18.23 17.75
CA GLU A 59 -9.95 -18.72 18.05
C GLU A 59 -10.00 -19.62 19.30
N ASP A 60 -8.92 -20.35 19.60
CA ASP A 60 -8.81 -21.20 20.79
C ASP A 60 -8.62 -20.36 22.07
N ALA A 61 -7.85 -19.26 22.00
CA ALA A 61 -7.67 -18.33 23.11
C ALA A 61 -8.80 -17.29 23.23
N GLY A 62 -9.56 -17.06 22.16
CA GLY A 62 -10.57 -16.01 22.07
C GLY A 62 -9.98 -14.60 22.00
N THR A 63 -8.86 -14.43 21.30
CA THR A 63 -8.15 -13.14 21.18
C THR A 63 -7.85 -12.74 19.73
N VAL A 64 -7.92 -11.45 19.44
CA VAL A 64 -7.40 -10.85 18.21
C VAL A 64 -6.10 -10.11 18.54
N GLU A 65 -5.04 -10.40 17.78
CA GLU A 65 -3.84 -9.58 17.72
C GLU A 65 -3.85 -8.77 16.42
N ALA A 66 -3.80 -7.45 16.54
CA ALA A 66 -3.80 -6.50 15.43
C ALA A 66 -2.49 -5.69 15.43
N HIS A 67 -1.72 -5.78 14.35
CA HIS A 67 -0.57 -4.91 14.10
C HIS A 67 -1.04 -3.83 13.13
N ILE A 68 -0.83 -2.55 13.45
CA ILE A 68 -1.32 -1.44 12.63
C ILE A 68 -0.16 -0.50 12.30
N GLN A 69 0.03 -0.27 11.01
CA GLN A 69 0.92 0.73 10.45
C GLN A 69 0.09 1.74 9.66
N ILE A 70 0.17 2.99 10.10
CA ILE A 70 -0.48 4.14 9.47
C ILE A 70 0.47 4.86 8.51
N GLN A 71 -0.09 5.53 7.52
CA GLN A 71 0.63 6.43 6.61
C GLN A 71 -0.04 7.80 6.67
N TYR A 72 0.74 8.87 6.86
CA TYR A 72 0.20 10.22 7.00
C TYR A 72 1.12 11.30 6.42
N THR A 73 0.56 12.48 6.20
CA THR A 73 1.30 13.71 5.87
C THR A 73 0.98 14.80 6.88
N GLY A 74 2.00 15.32 7.57
CA GLY A 74 1.84 16.31 8.63
C GLY A 74 3.08 16.41 9.52
N ASP A 75 2.95 17.08 10.67
CA ASP A 75 4.00 17.21 11.66
C ASP A 75 3.87 16.11 12.75
N PRO A 76 4.85 15.20 12.90
CA PRO A 76 4.77 14.09 13.87
C PRO A 76 4.62 14.51 15.32
N GLN A 77 5.16 15.66 15.72
CA GLN A 77 5.06 16.09 17.12
C GLN A 77 3.62 16.46 17.50
N LYS A 78 2.77 16.65 16.47
CA LYS A 78 1.33 16.93 16.54
C LYS A 78 0.48 15.68 16.32
N PHE A 79 1.07 14.49 16.45
CA PHE A 79 0.39 13.21 16.26
C PHE A 79 -0.33 12.76 17.53
N GLY A 80 -1.66 12.81 17.52
CA GLY A 80 -2.52 12.00 18.39
C GLY A 80 -3.38 11.08 17.54
N TRP A 81 -3.66 9.86 17.98
CA TRP A 81 -4.50 8.89 17.27
C TRP A 81 -5.44 8.20 18.25
N VAL A 82 -6.72 8.10 17.91
CA VAL A 82 -7.73 7.44 18.74
C VAL A 82 -8.27 6.23 18.00
N ILE A 83 -8.17 5.07 18.64
CA ILE A 83 -8.55 3.78 18.09
C ILE A 83 -9.72 3.23 18.92
N PRO A 84 -10.92 3.10 18.33
CA PRO A 84 -12.00 2.34 18.93
C PRO A 84 -11.61 0.87 19.06
N VAL A 85 -11.75 0.29 20.27
CA VAL A 85 -11.48 -1.13 20.53
C VAL A 85 -12.61 -1.76 21.33
N THR A 86 -12.94 -3.02 21.03
CA THR A 86 -14.09 -3.75 21.60
C THR A 86 -13.85 -4.28 23.01
N ALA A 87 -12.59 -4.39 23.44
CA ALA A 87 -12.18 -4.78 24.78
C ALA A 87 -10.89 -4.04 25.16
N GLU A 88 -10.54 -4.04 26.45
CA GLU A 88 -9.27 -3.47 26.93
C GLU A 88 -8.07 -4.20 26.30
N PRO A 89 -7.19 -3.52 25.55
CA PRO A 89 -6.08 -4.14 24.85
C PRO A 89 -4.77 -4.12 25.66
N ASP A 90 -3.93 -5.13 25.44
CA ASP A 90 -2.49 -5.06 25.70
C ASP A 90 -1.77 -4.49 24.48
N PHE A 91 -0.74 -3.67 24.72
CA PHE A 91 0.00 -3.00 23.67
C PHE A 91 1.44 -3.49 23.55
N ALA A 92 1.98 -3.43 22.34
CA ALA A 92 3.42 -3.55 22.11
C ALA A 92 3.84 -2.76 20.88
N VAL A 93 5.15 -2.65 20.69
CA VAL A 93 5.75 -2.13 19.46
C VAL A 93 5.75 -3.23 18.39
N GLY A 94 5.39 -2.86 17.16
CA GLY A 94 5.38 -3.74 15.99
C GLY A 94 6.59 -3.56 15.08
N SER A 95 6.74 -4.46 14.12
CA SER A 95 7.89 -4.47 13.20
C SER A 95 7.55 -3.80 11.87
N GLU A 96 8.26 -2.71 11.56
CA GLU A 96 8.19 -2.03 10.26
C GLU A 96 8.66 -2.94 9.10
N LEU A 97 9.69 -3.76 9.38
CA LEU A 97 10.23 -4.72 8.41
C LEU A 97 9.27 -5.88 8.11
N LEU A 98 8.38 -6.23 9.04
CA LEU A 98 7.29 -7.17 8.77
C LEU A 98 6.37 -6.64 7.67
N PHE A 99 5.89 -5.39 7.78
CA PHE A 99 5.06 -4.77 6.75
C PHE A 99 5.80 -4.58 5.43
N THR A 100 7.06 -4.16 5.48
CA THR A 100 7.94 -4.09 4.29
C THR A 100 7.98 -5.42 3.54
N ASN A 101 8.23 -6.53 4.26
CA ASN A 101 8.34 -7.85 3.66
C ASN A 101 6.98 -8.45 3.27
N LEU A 102 5.91 -8.15 4.00
CA LEU A 102 4.53 -8.47 3.61
C LEU A 102 4.20 -7.81 2.28
N LEU A 103 4.40 -6.50 2.15
CA LEU A 103 4.16 -5.75 0.91
C LEU A 103 4.95 -6.35 -0.26
N ALA A 104 6.26 -6.52 -0.09
CA ALA A 104 7.14 -7.07 -1.13
C ALA A 104 6.74 -8.49 -1.59
N ALA A 105 6.22 -9.32 -0.69
CA ALA A 105 5.84 -10.70 -0.98
C ALA A 105 4.44 -10.86 -1.61
N THR A 106 3.52 -9.91 -1.38
CA THR A 106 2.07 -10.11 -1.62
C THR A 106 1.39 -9.07 -2.51
N VAL A 107 2.04 -7.96 -2.83
CA VAL A 107 1.54 -7.03 -3.87
C VAL A 107 1.40 -7.77 -5.21
N PRO A 108 0.31 -7.56 -5.98
CA PRO A 108 0.17 -8.14 -7.31
C PRO A 108 1.27 -7.66 -8.26
N THR A 109 1.85 -8.58 -9.02
CA THR A 109 2.83 -8.26 -10.07
C THR A 109 2.32 -8.75 -11.41
N TYR A 110 2.26 -7.84 -12.38
CA TYR A 110 1.77 -8.12 -13.73
C TYR A 110 2.98 -8.26 -14.67
N SER A 111 3.05 -9.39 -15.35
CA SER A 111 4.12 -9.73 -16.28
C SER A 111 3.56 -10.53 -17.46
N PHE A 112 4.34 -10.63 -18.53
CA PHE A 112 3.98 -11.49 -19.66
C PHE A 112 5.22 -12.09 -20.33
N THR A 113 5.05 -13.27 -20.92
CA THR A 113 6.04 -13.85 -21.84
C THR A 113 5.63 -13.58 -23.28
N VAL A 114 6.59 -13.43 -24.18
CA VAL A 114 6.31 -13.27 -25.62
C VAL A 114 6.25 -14.64 -26.28
N ALA A 115 5.17 -14.90 -27.00
CA ALA A 115 5.03 -16.00 -27.96
C ALA A 115 4.96 -15.39 -29.37
N ARG A 116 5.72 -15.94 -30.31
CA ARG A 116 5.73 -15.50 -31.71
C ARG A 116 5.33 -16.68 -32.57
N ASP A 117 4.33 -16.50 -33.42
CA ASP A 117 3.78 -17.59 -34.23
C ASP A 117 4.61 -17.84 -35.51
N CYS A 118 5.51 -16.92 -35.84
CA CYS A 118 6.48 -17.05 -36.93
C CYS A 118 7.86 -17.49 -36.38
N ALA A 119 8.61 -18.25 -37.18
CA ALA A 119 10.01 -18.51 -36.86
C ALA A 119 10.86 -17.28 -37.22
N ASP A 120 11.40 -16.60 -36.21
CA ASP A 120 12.28 -15.45 -36.41
C ASP A 120 13.73 -15.88 -36.69
N ASP A 121 14.31 -15.30 -37.73
CA ASP A 121 15.75 -15.07 -37.82
C ASP A 121 16.07 -13.69 -37.18
N ASP A 122 16.99 -13.70 -36.22
CA ASP A 122 17.72 -12.57 -35.60
C ASP A 122 16.98 -11.52 -34.72
N ASP A 123 17.39 -11.49 -33.44
CA ASP A 123 17.28 -10.36 -32.49
C ASP A 123 18.61 -9.56 -32.49
N PRO A 124 18.62 -8.26 -32.14
CA PRO A 124 19.06 -7.98 -30.76
C PRO A 124 18.38 -6.79 -30.05
N SER A 125 17.93 -7.07 -28.83
CA SER A 125 18.12 -6.28 -27.60
C SER A 125 17.60 -4.84 -27.49
N PHE A 126 16.74 -4.66 -26.49
CA PHE A 126 16.37 -3.38 -25.87
C PHE A 126 17.57 -2.57 -25.35
N GLY A 127 17.37 -1.26 -25.23
CA GLY A 127 18.24 -0.36 -24.47
C GLY A 127 17.42 0.77 -23.82
N CYS A 128 17.31 0.77 -22.50
CA CYS A 128 16.59 1.79 -21.73
C CYS A 128 17.45 3.06 -21.57
N ALA A 129 16.88 4.24 -21.86
CA ALA A 129 17.54 5.52 -21.63
C ALA A 129 16.88 6.25 -20.46
N VAL A 130 17.56 6.30 -19.31
CA VAL A 130 17.17 7.16 -18.18
C VAL A 130 17.69 8.58 -18.39
N VAL A 131 16.90 9.58 -17.97
CA VAL A 131 17.31 11.00 -17.97
C VAL A 131 16.97 11.63 -16.61
N SER A 132 18.00 11.82 -15.78
CA SER A 132 17.92 12.64 -14.58
C SER A 132 18.12 14.12 -14.93
N LEU A 133 17.39 15.00 -14.24
CA LEU A 133 17.67 16.43 -14.17
C LEU A 133 17.61 16.90 -12.71
N ASP A 134 18.66 17.58 -12.28
CA ASP A 134 18.84 18.18 -10.95
C ASP A 134 18.88 19.73 -11.08
N GLY A 135 18.59 20.44 -9.99
CA GLY A 135 18.77 21.89 -9.88
C GLY A 135 17.79 22.58 -8.92
N GLY A 136 18.17 22.74 -7.64
CA GLY A 136 17.44 23.57 -6.66
C GLY A 136 18.03 24.99 -6.47
N VAL A 137 17.42 25.82 -5.60
CA VAL A 137 18.10 26.66 -4.56
C VAL A 137 17.12 27.47 -3.66
N ALA A 138 17.30 27.31 -2.34
CA ALA A 138 17.33 28.30 -1.24
C ALA A 138 16.21 29.35 -0.98
N GLY A 139 15.65 29.29 0.24
CA GLY A 139 14.85 30.31 0.95
C GLY A 139 14.92 30.07 2.48
N SER A 140 14.67 31.06 3.37
CA SER A 140 15.11 30.95 4.79
C SER A 140 14.43 31.89 5.84
N GLY A 141 14.34 31.43 7.11
CA GLY A 141 14.52 32.25 8.33
C GLY A 141 13.33 32.46 9.32
N GLY A 142 13.53 32.15 10.62
CA GLY A 142 13.10 33.03 11.74
C GLY A 142 12.19 32.54 12.90
N ASP A 143 12.74 31.80 13.88
CA ASP A 143 12.61 31.79 15.37
C ASP A 143 11.30 32.03 16.23
N ASP A 144 11.20 31.17 17.28
CA ASP A 144 10.88 31.35 18.73
C ASP A 144 9.46 31.43 19.41
N ILE A 145 9.12 30.29 20.07
CA ILE A 145 8.78 30.03 21.51
C ILE A 145 7.66 30.79 22.29
N GLY A 146 6.78 30.04 22.98
CA GLY A 146 5.96 30.47 24.14
C GLY A 146 5.11 29.37 24.82
N THR A 147 5.03 29.32 26.16
CA THR A 147 4.69 28.11 27.00
C THR A 147 3.25 28.02 27.60
N GLU A 148 2.95 26.85 28.16
CA GLU A 148 1.73 26.24 28.76
C GLU A 148 0.86 26.99 29.82
N GLY A 149 -0.33 26.42 30.09
CA GLY A 149 -1.07 26.56 31.36
C GLY A 149 -2.33 25.66 31.46
N THR A 150 -2.47 24.85 32.51
CA THR A 150 -3.49 23.78 32.66
C THR A 150 -4.67 24.12 33.59
N SER A 151 -5.78 23.38 33.48
CA SER A 151 -6.71 23.11 34.61
C SER A 151 -7.62 21.90 34.36
N ASP A 152 -7.86 21.10 35.40
CA ASP A 152 -8.51 19.78 35.41
C ASP A 152 -9.99 19.82 35.87
N THR A 153 -10.87 18.96 35.33
CA THR A 153 -12.02 18.35 36.05
C THR A 153 -12.69 17.17 35.30
N SER A 154 -12.40 15.94 35.75
CA SER A 154 -13.20 14.67 35.77
C SER A 154 -14.49 14.47 34.93
N GLY A 155 -14.63 13.27 34.33
CA GLY A 155 -15.92 12.71 33.86
C GLY A 155 -15.97 11.19 33.55
N PHE A 156 -14.89 10.63 33.00
CA PHE A 156 -14.77 9.26 32.44
C PHE A 156 -13.71 8.43 33.19
N GLU A 157 -13.65 7.11 32.96
CA GLU A 157 -12.66 6.23 33.58
C GLU A 157 -11.42 6.03 32.67
N VAL A 158 -10.24 6.40 33.17
CA VAL A 158 -8.96 5.97 32.60
C VAL A 158 -8.66 4.58 33.14
N VAL A 159 -8.88 3.55 32.32
CA VAL A 159 -8.68 2.15 32.73
C VAL A 159 -7.22 1.73 32.63
N LYS A 160 -6.45 2.30 31.69
CA LYS A 160 -5.04 1.97 31.45
C LYS A 160 -4.26 3.19 30.97
N ARG A 161 -2.99 3.30 31.37
CA ARG A 161 -1.99 4.21 30.80
C ARG A 161 -0.65 3.50 30.73
N GLU A 162 -0.01 3.55 29.58
CA GLU A 162 1.22 2.81 29.30
C GLU A 162 2.13 3.58 28.32
N ILE A 163 3.43 3.29 28.34
CA ILE A 163 4.41 3.82 27.37
C ILE A 163 4.87 2.64 26.51
N VAL A 164 4.72 2.77 25.20
CA VAL A 164 4.91 1.69 24.22
C VAL A 164 5.82 2.21 23.12
N GLY A 165 7.13 1.95 23.25
CA GLY A 165 8.14 2.48 22.33
C GLY A 165 8.13 4.03 22.28
N PRO A 166 7.82 4.65 21.12
CA PRO A 166 7.75 6.10 21.01
C PRO A 166 6.41 6.70 21.51
N PHE A 167 5.40 5.88 21.82
CA PHE A 167 4.04 6.33 22.16
C PHE A 167 3.78 6.37 23.68
N GLU A 168 3.03 7.37 24.14
CA GLU A 168 2.21 7.28 25.36
C GLU A 168 0.79 6.90 24.94
N ILE A 169 0.21 5.87 25.57
CA ILE A 169 -1.13 5.36 25.25
C ILE A 169 -2.00 5.39 26.50
N VAL A 170 -3.23 5.89 26.36
CA VAL A 170 -4.25 5.95 27.41
C VAL A 170 -5.52 5.27 26.90
N VAL A 171 -6.05 4.32 27.66
CA VAL A 171 -7.33 3.66 27.35
C VAL A 171 -8.44 4.27 28.19
N LEU A 172 -9.49 4.72 27.52
CA LEU A 172 -10.66 5.40 28.07
C LEU A 172 -11.87 4.48 27.98
N LYS A 173 -12.71 4.47 29.02
CA LYS A 173 -13.94 3.68 29.07
C LYS A 173 -15.15 4.53 29.47
N GLY A 174 -16.22 4.40 28.69
CA GLY A 174 -17.53 4.99 28.99
C GLY A 174 -17.53 6.52 29.00
N GLY A 175 -18.55 7.08 29.65
CA GLY A 175 -18.88 8.50 29.54
C GLY A 175 -19.69 8.82 28.28
N THR A 176 -19.68 10.09 27.91
CA THR A 176 -20.29 10.64 26.69
C THR A 176 -19.21 11.14 25.73
N ALA A 177 -19.55 11.33 24.46
CA ALA A 177 -18.62 11.89 23.48
C ALA A 177 -18.08 13.26 23.93
N ASP A 178 -18.92 14.13 24.52
CA ASP A 178 -18.50 15.43 25.07
C ASP A 178 -17.46 15.31 26.20
N GLU A 179 -17.48 14.24 27.00
CA GLU A 179 -16.52 14.02 28.10
C GLU A 179 -15.19 13.45 27.60
N VAL A 180 -15.24 12.48 26.68
CA VAL A 180 -14.05 11.96 26.00
C VAL A 180 -13.38 13.09 25.19
N TRP A 181 -14.19 13.94 24.56
CA TRP A 181 -13.74 15.14 23.84
C TRP A 181 -13.03 16.15 24.74
N GLN A 182 -13.62 16.46 25.90
CA GLN A 182 -13.00 17.35 26.89
C GLN A 182 -11.66 16.80 27.40
N TRP A 183 -11.53 15.48 27.58
CA TRP A 183 -10.25 14.89 27.95
C TRP A 183 -9.20 15.00 26.84
N LEU A 184 -9.56 14.64 25.61
CA LEU A 184 -8.67 14.70 24.46
C LEU A 184 -8.19 16.15 24.26
N ALA A 185 -9.10 17.14 24.30
CA ALA A 185 -8.73 18.55 24.28
C ALA A 185 -7.79 18.95 25.45
N ALA A 186 -8.05 18.48 26.68
CA ALA A 186 -7.21 18.78 27.85
C ALA A 186 -5.84 18.10 27.83
N ALA A 187 -5.72 16.94 27.17
CA ALA A 187 -4.46 16.21 26.95
C ALA A 187 -3.71 16.68 25.68
N GLY A 188 -4.19 17.72 25.01
CA GLY A 188 -3.55 18.29 23.82
C GLY A 188 -3.70 17.42 22.57
N TYR A 189 -4.91 16.90 22.34
CA TYR A 189 -5.34 16.33 21.06
C TYR A 189 -6.30 17.34 20.42
N TYR A 190 -5.94 17.99 19.31
CA TYR A 190 -6.89 18.83 18.56
C TYR A 190 -7.85 17.95 17.76
N GLN A 191 -9.15 18.24 17.83
CA GLN A 191 -10.19 17.36 17.30
C GLN A 191 -11.13 18.09 16.34
N ASP A 192 -11.52 17.43 15.24
CA ASP A 192 -12.58 17.93 14.36
C ASP A 192 -13.99 17.65 14.91
N PRO A 193 -14.88 18.66 15.07
CA PRO A 193 -16.21 18.48 15.64
C PRO A 193 -17.09 17.41 14.96
N ALA A 194 -16.79 17.03 13.72
CA ALA A 194 -17.47 15.94 13.02
C ALA A 194 -17.23 14.56 13.66
N ALA A 195 -16.15 14.38 14.43
CA ALA A 195 -15.88 13.12 15.14
C ALA A 195 -16.82 12.89 16.33
N GLY A 196 -17.38 13.94 16.95
CA GLY A 196 -18.22 13.82 18.16
C GLY A 196 -19.39 12.84 18.04
N PRO A 197 -20.25 12.95 17.00
CA PRO A 197 -21.33 11.99 16.77
C PRO A 197 -20.84 10.55 16.58
N ILE A 198 -19.77 10.34 15.80
CA ILE A 198 -19.20 9.01 15.54
C ILE A 198 -18.65 8.40 16.83
N MET A 199 -17.98 9.20 17.66
CA MET A 199 -17.51 8.75 18.97
C MET A 199 -18.67 8.37 19.91
N GLN A 200 -19.83 9.02 19.80
CA GLN A 200 -21.01 8.61 20.57
C GLN A 200 -21.57 7.26 20.08
N GLU A 201 -21.58 6.99 18.77
CA GLU A 201 -21.99 5.68 18.23
C GLU A 201 -21.13 4.55 18.80
N TYR A 202 -19.81 4.69 18.79
CA TYR A 202 -18.89 3.73 19.41
C TYR A 202 -19.12 3.55 20.92
N LEU A 203 -19.40 4.62 21.67
CA LEU A 203 -19.70 4.53 23.10
C LEU A 203 -21.04 3.80 23.36
N ASP A 204 -22.06 4.06 22.52
CA ASP A 204 -23.36 3.40 22.59
C ASP A 204 -23.26 1.91 22.21
N GLU A 205 -22.34 1.56 21.31
CA GLU A 205 -21.93 0.18 20.97
C GLU A 205 -21.06 -0.49 22.06
N GLY A 206 -20.59 0.26 23.05
CA GLY A 206 -19.83 -0.23 24.20
C GLY A 206 -18.30 -0.33 23.99
N PHE A 207 -17.76 0.35 22.98
CA PHE A 207 -16.32 0.39 22.72
C PHE A 207 -15.55 1.20 23.77
N TYR A 208 -14.26 0.92 23.84
CA TYR A 208 -13.24 1.70 24.53
C TYR A 208 -12.49 2.55 23.50
N PHE A 209 -11.83 3.62 23.94
CA PHE A 209 -10.93 4.40 23.09
C PHE A 209 -9.50 4.28 23.57
N ALA A 210 -8.61 3.77 22.72
CA ALA A 210 -7.17 3.85 22.92
C ALA A 210 -6.64 5.13 22.26
N ALA A 211 -6.25 6.12 23.07
CA ALA A 211 -5.64 7.36 22.62
C ALA A 211 -4.11 7.26 22.72
N ALA A 212 -3.43 7.23 21.56
CA ALA A 212 -1.98 7.19 21.45
C ALA A 212 -1.43 8.56 21.04
N LYS A 213 -0.33 9.01 21.65
CA LYS A 213 0.38 10.25 21.29
C LYS A 213 1.88 10.00 21.23
N LEU A 214 2.59 10.62 20.29
CA LEU A 214 4.05 10.54 20.24
C LEU A 214 4.68 11.32 21.41
N ARG A 215 5.72 10.76 22.03
CA ARG A 215 6.49 11.44 23.07
C ARG A 215 7.33 12.57 22.46
N HIS A 216 7.45 13.69 23.18
CA HIS A 216 8.32 14.80 22.78
C HIS A 216 9.76 14.33 22.52
N GLY A 217 10.32 14.76 21.39
CA GLY A 217 11.66 14.36 20.93
C GLY A 217 11.68 13.24 19.89
N ALA A 218 10.60 12.46 19.74
CA ALA A 218 10.53 11.43 18.70
C ALA A 218 10.40 12.04 17.29
N GLY A 219 11.23 11.57 16.35
CA GLY A 219 11.17 11.97 14.93
C GLY A 219 10.19 11.16 14.07
N VAL A 220 9.95 11.58 12.81
CA VAL A 220 9.18 10.77 11.82
C VAL A 220 9.79 9.37 11.68
N GLU A 221 11.12 9.31 11.70
CA GLU A 221 11.94 8.09 11.53
C GLU A 221 11.77 7.08 12.69
N GLU A 222 11.10 7.49 13.78
CA GLU A 222 10.84 6.66 14.97
C GLU A 222 9.42 6.09 15.01
N LEU A 223 8.58 6.39 14.02
CA LEU A 223 7.28 5.75 13.87
C LEU A 223 7.48 4.24 13.71
N GLN A 224 6.90 3.48 14.64
CA GLN A 224 6.81 2.02 14.56
C GLN A 224 5.33 1.64 14.54
N PRO A 225 4.96 0.51 13.90
CA PRO A 225 3.61 -0.01 14.01
C PRO A 225 3.22 -0.25 15.48
N ILE A 226 1.94 -0.09 15.81
CA ILE A 226 1.41 -0.45 17.13
C ILE A 226 0.79 -1.84 17.05
N VAL A 227 1.11 -2.70 18.01
CA VAL A 227 0.44 -3.99 18.21
C VAL A 227 -0.57 -3.85 19.33
N MET A 228 -1.78 -4.34 19.09
CA MET A 228 -2.88 -4.41 20.05
C MET A 228 -3.30 -5.87 20.18
N THR A 229 -3.40 -6.40 21.40
CA THR A 229 -3.97 -7.72 21.65
C THR A 229 -5.17 -7.57 22.57
N TYR A 230 -6.35 -8.02 22.13
CA TYR A 230 -7.59 -7.86 22.89
C TYR A 230 -8.48 -9.11 22.79
N ALA A 231 -9.38 -9.27 23.77
CA ALA A 231 -10.36 -10.36 23.76
C ALA A 231 -11.39 -10.14 22.64
N GLY A 232 -11.57 -11.14 21.78
CA GLY A 232 -12.45 -11.07 20.62
C GLY A 232 -12.18 -12.17 19.60
N THR A 233 -13.10 -12.33 18.65
CA THR A 233 -13.02 -13.30 17.55
C THR A 233 -13.29 -12.68 16.18
N THR A 234 -13.64 -11.40 16.13
CA THR A 234 -14.00 -10.66 14.91
C THR A 234 -13.04 -9.49 14.75
N PRO A 235 -12.02 -9.58 13.88
CA PRO A 235 -11.17 -8.44 13.55
C PRO A 235 -11.98 -7.40 12.78
N CYS A 236 -11.81 -6.14 13.16
CA CYS A 236 -12.55 -5.00 12.66
C CYS A 236 -11.59 -3.83 12.44
N VAL A 237 -11.80 -3.04 11.38
CA VAL A 237 -11.02 -1.82 11.10
C VAL A 237 -11.92 -0.60 11.33
N PRO A 238 -11.60 0.33 12.24
CA PRO A 238 -12.49 1.40 12.68
C PRO A 238 -12.55 2.59 11.69
N LEU A 239 -12.90 2.31 10.42
CA LEU A 239 -12.91 3.30 9.35
C LEU A 239 -13.84 4.49 9.61
N ARG A 240 -14.94 4.33 10.38
CA ARG A 240 -15.83 5.46 10.71
C ARG A 240 -15.09 6.64 11.34
N LEU A 241 -14.13 6.39 12.23
CA LEU A 241 -13.36 7.47 12.86
C LEU A 241 -12.20 7.94 11.97
N THR A 242 -11.61 7.03 11.19
CA THR A 242 -10.60 7.34 10.17
C THR A 242 -11.14 8.27 9.08
N GLY A 243 -12.41 8.16 8.72
CA GLY A 243 -13.06 8.97 7.66
C GLY A 243 -13.05 10.47 7.89
N ILE A 244 -12.85 10.95 9.12
CA ILE A 244 -12.71 12.38 9.39
C ILE A 244 -11.31 12.90 8.93
N ALA A 245 -10.31 12.01 8.81
CA ALA A 245 -8.88 12.30 8.54
C ALA A 245 -8.40 11.96 7.13
N ALA A 246 -9.11 11.03 6.50
CA ALA A 246 -8.63 10.37 5.31
C ALA A 246 -8.58 11.33 4.12
N VAL A 247 -7.55 11.20 3.30
CA VAL A 247 -7.60 11.75 1.94
C VAL A 247 -8.64 10.98 1.11
N PRO A 248 -9.24 11.59 0.07
CA PRO A 248 -10.01 10.84 -0.92
C PRO A 248 -9.18 9.73 -1.57
N ASP A 249 -9.84 8.64 -1.95
CA ASP A 249 -9.21 7.44 -2.53
C ASP A 249 -8.08 6.84 -1.67
N MET A 250 -8.25 6.82 -0.34
CA MET A 250 -7.26 6.28 0.58
C MET A 250 -7.17 4.75 0.46
N GLY A 251 -5.94 4.23 0.32
CA GLY A 251 -5.68 2.79 0.27
C GLY A 251 -5.59 2.16 1.67
N VAL A 252 -6.53 1.27 2.00
CA VAL A 252 -6.53 0.47 3.24
C VAL A 252 -6.25 -0.98 2.90
N ARG A 253 -5.18 -1.54 3.48
CA ARG A 253 -4.70 -2.91 3.22
C ARG A 253 -4.83 -3.74 4.48
N VAL A 254 -5.52 -4.87 4.35
CA VAL A 254 -5.77 -5.79 5.46
C VAL A 254 -5.12 -7.13 5.16
N PHE A 255 -4.24 -7.55 6.05
CA PHE A 255 -3.62 -8.86 6.06
C PHE A 255 -4.30 -9.71 7.13
N GLY A 256 -4.59 -10.97 6.81
CA GLY A 256 -5.14 -11.96 7.74
C GLY A 256 -4.23 -13.17 7.82
N LEU A 257 -3.66 -13.43 9.00
CA LEU A 257 -2.93 -14.64 9.33
C LEU A 257 -3.84 -15.64 10.05
N GLY A 258 -3.82 -16.88 9.61
CA GLY A 258 -4.65 -17.94 10.19
C GLY A 258 -4.39 -19.31 9.58
N HIS A 259 -5.43 -20.13 9.52
CA HIS A 259 -5.40 -21.48 8.96
C HIS A 259 -6.07 -21.57 7.58
N SER A 260 -6.82 -20.54 7.18
CA SER A 260 -7.52 -20.49 5.90
C SER A 260 -7.66 -19.04 5.41
N ARG A 261 -8.27 -18.87 4.24
CA ARG A 261 -8.40 -17.57 3.59
C ARG A 261 -9.35 -16.64 4.36
N TYR A 262 -8.88 -15.42 4.60
CA TYR A 262 -9.71 -14.33 5.12
C TYR A 262 -10.46 -13.64 3.99
N ALA A 263 -11.63 -13.12 4.34
CA ALA A 263 -12.48 -12.31 3.48
C ALA A 263 -13.27 -11.29 4.31
N PRO A 264 -13.75 -10.18 3.70
CA PRO A 264 -14.71 -9.29 4.35
C PRO A 264 -16.03 -10.03 4.63
N SER A 265 -16.65 -9.75 5.78
CA SER A 265 -17.94 -10.34 6.19
C SER A 265 -19.13 -9.41 5.94
N ASN A 266 -18.99 -8.11 6.23
CA ASN A 266 -20.03 -7.10 6.05
C ASN A 266 -19.84 -6.27 4.77
N TYR A 267 -18.58 -6.04 4.38
CA TYR A 267 -18.16 -5.53 3.07
C TYR A 267 -18.23 -6.63 1.99
N ARG A 268 -18.23 -6.24 0.71
CA ARG A 268 -18.23 -7.18 -0.42
C ARG A 268 -16.83 -7.68 -0.79
N HIS A 269 -16.77 -8.90 -1.29
CA HIS A 269 -15.64 -9.37 -2.08
C HIS A 269 -15.83 -8.92 -3.53
N VAL A 270 -14.80 -8.30 -4.11
CA VAL A 270 -14.80 -7.80 -5.49
C VAL A 270 -13.76 -8.55 -6.31
N GLU A 271 -14.19 -9.24 -7.35
CA GLU A 271 -13.30 -9.83 -8.35
C GLU A 271 -13.01 -8.79 -9.42
N LEU A 272 -11.72 -8.49 -9.67
CA LEU A 272 -11.30 -7.52 -10.68
C LEU A 272 -11.50 -8.03 -12.12
N ASN A 273 -11.76 -7.10 -13.04
CA ASN A 273 -11.72 -7.36 -14.47
C ASN A 273 -10.30 -7.20 -15.02
N ASP A 274 -9.59 -8.32 -15.24
CA ASP A 274 -8.23 -8.33 -15.84
C ASP A 274 -8.15 -7.58 -17.19
N VAL A 275 -9.26 -7.41 -17.93
CA VAL A 275 -9.31 -6.70 -19.23
C VAL A 275 -9.19 -5.18 -19.05
N ALA A 276 -9.64 -4.65 -17.91
CA ALA A 276 -9.55 -3.23 -17.58
C ALA A 276 -8.16 -2.81 -17.10
N ILE A 277 -7.31 -3.77 -16.73
CA ILE A 277 -5.92 -3.58 -16.32
C ILE A 277 -5.02 -3.56 -17.55
N ASP A 278 -4.08 -2.63 -17.64
CA ASP A 278 -3.12 -2.56 -18.74
C ASP A 278 -1.87 -3.40 -18.44
N TRP A 279 -1.75 -4.55 -19.09
CA TRP A 279 -0.61 -5.45 -18.91
C TRP A 279 0.65 -4.98 -19.64
N THR A 280 0.55 -4.06 -20.60
CA THR A 280 1.70 -3.52 -21.36
C THR A 280 2.50 -2.52 -20.54
N THR A 281 1.85 -1.80 -19.63
CA THR A 281 2.44 -0.85 -18.68
C THR A 281 2.65 -1.47 -17.29
N SER A 282 2.82 -2.79 -17.21
CA SER A 282 3.00 -3.52 -15.92
C SER A 282 1.90 -3.25 -14.88
N ALA A 283 0.69 -2.93 -15.34
CA ALA A 283 -0.46 -2.52 -14.54
C ALA A 283 -0.30 -1.18 -13.79
N ASP A 284 0.36 -0.18 -14.38
CA ASP A 284 0.40 1.20 -13.86
C ASP A 284 -1.00 1.78 -13.52
N ASN A 285 -2.06 1.29 -14.18
CA ASN A 285 -3.45 1.70 -13.92
C ASN A 285 -4.17 0.89 -12.83
N TYR A 286 -3.51 -0.07 -12.16
CA TYR A 286 -4.12 -1.01 -11.22
C TYR A 286 -4.97 -0.33 -10.14
N THR A 287 -4.42 0.70 -9.49
CA THR A 287 -5.09 1.47 -8.42
C THR A 287 -6.41 2.09 -8.88
N ASP A 288 -6.48 2.65 -10.10
CA ASP A 288 -7.74 3.17 -10.64
C ASP A 288 -8.74 2.07 -10.97
N VAL A 289 -8.28 0.90 -11.42
CA VAL A 289 -9.15 -0.26 -11.66
C VAL A 289 -9.72 -0.77 -10.33
N VAL A 290 -8.92 -0.86 -9.27
CA VAL A 290 -9.40 -1.25 -7.92
C VAL A 290 -10.45 -0.28 -7.41
N ARG A 291 -10.17 1.03 -7.44
CA ARG A 291 -11.12 2.09 -7.05
C ARG A 291 -12.45 1.94 -7.79
N ARG A 292 -12.43 1.98 -9.13
CA ARG A 292 -13.64 1.82 -9.96
C ARG A 292 -14.36 0.47 -9.80
N ALA A 293 -13.69 -0.56 -9.28
CA ALA A 293 -14.30 -1.87 -9.01
C ALA A 293 -15.03 -1.89 -7.67
N ILE A 294 -14.55 -1.10 -6.69
CA ILE A 294 -15.18 -0.91 -5.37
C ILE A 294 -16.37 0.05 -5.48
N ASP A 295 -16.27 1.08 -6.33
CA ASP A 295 -17.38 1.97 -6.73
C ASP A 295 -18.51 1.24 -7.51
N ALA A 296 -18.32 -0.03 -7.88
CA ALA A 296 -19.24 -0.73 -8.76
C ALA A 296 -20.58 -1.07 -8.07
N PRO A 297 -21.71 -1.11 -8.82
CA PRO A 297 -23.01 -1.47 -8.27
C PRO A 297 -22.98 -2.77 -7.45
N MET A 298 -23.65 -2.74 -6.28
CA MET A 298 -23.69 -3.78 -5.22
C MET A 298 -22.47 -3.82 -4.29
N ALA A 299 -21.33 -3.23 -4.68
CA ALA A 299 -20.20 -2.96 -3.79
C ALA A 299 -20.35 -1.57 -3.17
N ASP A 300 -20.71 -0.58 -3.99
CA ASP A 300 -21.19 0.75 -3.57
C ASP A 300 -20.25 1.43 -2.56
N GLY A 301 -18.93 1.40 -2.80
CA GLY A 301 -17.87 1.94 -1.91
C GLY A 301 -17.42 0.96 -0.81
N HIS A 302 -18.22 -0.06 -0.51
CA HIS A 302 -17.99 -1.02 0.57
C HIS A 302 -17.46 -2.38 0.05
N GLY A 303 -16.32 -2.36 -0.64
CA GLY A 303 -15.71 -3.56 -1.24
C GLY A 303 -14.22 -3.74 -0.92
N PHE A 304 -13.76 -4.99 -0.89
CA PHE A 304 -12.34 -5.37 -0.87
C PHE A 304 -12.03 -6.33 -2.02
N VAL A 305 -10.88 -6.12 -2.66
CA VAL A 305 -10.27 -7.09 -3.59
C VAL A 305 -9.30 -7.99 -2.81
N THR A 306 -9.19 -9.28 -3.16
CA THR A 306 -8.12 -10.13 -2.63
C THR A 306 -6.91 -10.09 -3.57
N GLU A 307 -5.77 -9.62 -3.07
CA GLU A 307 -4.53 -9.48 -3.84
C GLU A 307 -3.66 -10.75 -3.75
N TYR A 308 -3.65 -11.39 -2.57
CA TYR A 308 -2.94 -12.64 -2.29
C TYR A 308 -3.74 -13.50 -1.30
N ALA A 309 -3.70 -14.82 -1.47
CA ALA A 309 -4.13 -15.78 -0.45
C ALA A 309 -3.36 -17.09 -0.64
N GLY A 310 -2.67 -17.57 0.39
CA GLY A 310 -1.82 -18.76 0.31
C GLY A 310 -0.86 -18.89 1.50
N PRO A 311 0.21 -19.69 1.37
CA PRO A 311 1.15 -19.94 2.46
C PRO A 311 1.88 -18.68 2.97
N SER A 312 1.83 -18.43 4.28
CA SER A 312 2.52 -17.31 4.94
C SER A 312 4.04 -17.33 4.75
N SER A 313 4.61 -18.49 4.44
CA SER A 313 6.03 -18.70 4.09
C SER A 313 6.50 -17.98 2.82
N VAL A 314 5.60 -17.29 2.09
CA VAL A 314 5.98 -16.34 1.02
C VAL A 314 6.71 -15.11 1.59
N VAL A 315 6.45 -14.76 2.86
CA VAL A 315 7.06 -13.60 3.53
C VAL A 315 8.47 -13.94 3.99
N ASN A 316 9.45 -13.19 3.51
CA ASN A 316 10.84 -13.33 3.96
C ASN A 316 10.98 -12.83 5.42
N THR A 317 11.64 -13.61 6.27
CA THR A 317 11.94 -13.23 7.67
C THR A 317 13.36 -12.71 7.87
N ALA A 318 14.21 -12.77 6.84
CA ALA A 318 15.55 -12.16 6.89
C ALA A 318 15.45 -10.64 7.11
N GLY A 319 16.29 -10.12 8.01
CA GLY A 319 16.28 -8.72 8.44
C GLY A 319 15.19 -8.38 9.46
N VAL A 320 14.08 -9.13 9.53
CA VAL A 320 13.01 -8.91 10.53
C VAL A 320 13.47 -9.32 11.94
N PHE A 321 14.16 -10.46 12.03
CA PHE A 321 14.73 -10.95 13.28
C PHE A 321 15.96 -11.82 13.02
N SER A 322 16.90 -11.82 13.96
CA SER A 322 18.04 -12.73 13.98
C SER A 322 18.26 -13.28 15.38
N GLY A 323 18.44 -14.60 15.49
CA GLY A 323 18.84 -15.24 16.75
C GLY A 323 20.26 -14.89 17.22
N ARG A 324 20.99 -14.03 16.48
CA ARG A 324 22.26 -13.43 16.91
C ARG A 324 22.08 -12.09 17.64
N TRP A 325 20.90 -11.48 17.56
CA TRP A 325 20.65 -10.20 18.22
C TRP A 325 20.51 -10.42 19.73
N ASP A 326 21.31 -9.68 20.48
CA ASP A 326 21.40 -9.77 21.93
C ASP A 326 21.59 -8.37 22.52
N ALA A 327 20.59 -7.92 23.28
CA ALA A 327 20.65 -6.65 24.00
C ALA A 327 21.54 -6.73 25.25
N ASP A 328 21.69 -7.90 25.88
CA ASP A 328 22.42 -8.05 27.14
C ASP A 328 23.91 -7.72 26.96
N THR A 329 24.45 -7.97 25.77
CA THR A 329 25.79 -7.52 25.30
C THR A 329 26.08 -6.04 25.62
N PHE A 330 25.07 -5.16 25.62
CA PHE A 330 25.28 -3.72 25.82
C PHE A 330 25.07 -3.22 27.26
N VAL A 331 24.54 -4.07 28.17
CA VAL A 331 24.14 -3.64 29.53
C VAL A 331 25.32 -3.12 30.36
N GLU A 332 26.47 -3.78 30.28
CA GLU A 332 27.72 -3.38 30.97
C GLU A 332 28.75 -2.75 30.00
N ALA A 333 28.37 -2.46 28.75
CA ALA A 333 29.27 -1.91 27.76
C ALA A 333 29.56 -0.41 27.98
N MET A 334 30.80 -0.02 27.72
CA MET A 334 31.21 1.37 27.50
C MET A 334 31.23 1.65 25.99
N PRO A 335 31.04 2.90 25.52
CA PRO A 335 31.03 3.24 24.10
C PRO A 335 32.29 2.77 23.36
N ILE A 336 33.44 2.85 24.04
CA ILE A 336 34.72 2.24 23.68
C ILE A 336 35.26 1.52 24.93
N ASN A 337 35.77 0.31 24.75
CA ASN A 337 36.51 -0.43 25.78
C ASN A 337 37.66 -1.21 25.13
N ALA A 338 38.89 -1.02 25.63
CA ALA A 338 40.10 -1.69 25.14
C ALA A 338 40.35 -1.60 23.62
N GLY A 339 39.87 -0.52 22.97
CA GLY A 339 39.98 -0.31 21.52
C GLY A 339 38.89 -1.00 20.68
N ILE A 340 37.82 -1.50 21.31
CA ILE A 340 36.62 -2.03 20.66
C ILE A 340 35.45 -1.10 21.01
N SER A 341 34.65 -0.74 20.01
CA SER A 341 33.47 0.12 20.17
C SER A 341 32.17 -0.69 20.31
N VAL A 342 31.09 -0.03 20.76
CA VAL A 342 29.74 -0.61 20.70
C VAL A 342 29.25 -0.82 19.26
N ILE A 343 29.79 -0.08 18.29
CA ILE A 343 29.49 -0.29 16.86
C ILE A 343 30.05 -1.62 16.38
N ASP A 344 31.25 -2.02 16.81
CA ASP A 344 31.82 -3.34 16.47
C ASP A 344 30.91 -4.49 16.92
N ALA A 345 30.33 -4.40 18.12
CA ALA A 345 29.35 -5.37 18.61
C ALA A 345 28.05 -5.38 17.78
N LEU A 346 27.60 -4.21 17.30
CA LEU A 346 26.44 -4.11 16.39
C LEU A 346 26.74 -4.68 14.99
N VAL A 347 27.99 -4.57 14.52
CA VAL A 347 28.48 -5.21 13.28
C VAL A 347 28.53 -6.73 13.44
N GLU A 348 29.02 -7.26 14.56
CA GLU A 348 29.01 -8.71 14.85
C GLU A 348 27.59 -9.29 14.89
N GLN A 349 26.63 -8.53 15.42
CA GLN A 349 25.20 -8.87 15.40
C GLN A 349 24.53 -8.63 14.03
N GLY A 350 25.20 -7.96 13.09
CA GLY A 350 24.74 -7.69 11.73
C GLY A 350 23.68 -6.59 11.61
N LEU A 351 23.53 -5.74 12.63
CA LEU A 351 22.56 -4.63 12.66
C LEU A 351 23.04 -3.38 11.90
N VAL A 352 24.36 -3.26 11.71
CA VAL A 352 25.02 -2.24 10.90
C VAL A 352 26.19 -2.87 10.15
N ASP A 353 26.53 -2.34 8.98
CA ASP A 353 27.77 -2.63 8.25
C ASP A 353 28.54 -1.31 8.12
N CYS A 354 29.76 -1.26 8.64
CA CYS A 354 30.57 -0.02 8.70
C CYS A 354 31.90 -0.21 7.97
N SER A 355 32.27 0.80 7.18
CA SER A 355 33.50 0.85 6.41
C SER A 355 34.13 2.24 6.51
N PHE A 356 35.34 2.41 5.97
CA PHE A 356 35.99 3.73 5.90
C PHE A 356 35.23 4.77 5.05
N GLU A 357 34.20 4.35 4.29
CA GLU A 357 33.33 5.23 3.50
C GLU A 357 32.03 5.60 4.24
N GLY A 358 31.78 5.05 5.43
CA GLY A 358 30.58 5.28 6.25
C GLY A 358 29.89 3.96 6.69
N CYS A 359 28.75 4.11 7.39
CA CYS A 359 27.94 3.01 7.89
C CYS A 359 26.58 2.88 7.18
N ALA A 360 26.19 1.64 6.87
CA ALA A 360 24.86 1.25 6.39
C ALA A 360 24.09 0.51 7.49
N TYR A 361 22.91 1.00 7.86
CA TYR A 361 22.10 0.42 8.93
C TYR A 361 21.13 -0.63 8.38
N ASN A 362 21.26 -1.87 8.86
CA ASN A 362 20.42 -2.99 8.40
C ASN A 362 19.07 -3.04 9.13
N HIS A 363 18.88 -2.22 10.17
CA HIS A 363 17.60 -2.07 10.88
C HIS A 363 17.23 -0.59 11.05
N PRO A 364 16.03 -0.14 10.65
CA PRO A 364 15.69 1.29 10.59
C PRO A 364 15.72 1.97 11.96
N GLN A 365 15.38 1.25 13.03
CA GLN A 365 15.37 1.79 14.39
C GLN A 365 16.76 1.88 15.05
N LEU A 366 17.84 1.38 14.43
CA LEU A 366 19.17 1.43 15.06
C LEU A 366 19.71 2.87 15.12
N LEU A 367 19.65 3.62 14.01
CA LEU A 367 20.21 4.97 13.96
C LEU A 367 19.51 5.95 14.95
N PRO A 368 18.17 5.96 15.10
CA PRO A 368 17.53 6.75 16.17
C PRO A 368 17.97 6.38 17.60
N LEU A 369 18.22 5.09 17.87
CA LEU A 369 18.76 4.67 19.17
C LEU A 369 20.19 5.17 19.38
N LEU A 370 21.05 5.07 18.36
CA LEU A 370 22.41 5.59 18.41
C LEU A 370 22.40 7.12 18.63
N ARG A 371 21.58 7.88 17.89
CA ARG A 371 21.40 9.33 18.11
C ARG A 371 20.99 9.70 19.55
N THR A 372 20.18 8.85 20.19
CA THR A 372 19.67 9.09 21.54
C THR A 372 20.72 8.83 22.62
N TYR A 373 21.47 7.75 22.51
CA TYR A 373 22.39 7.26 23.56
C TYR A 373 23.87 7.51 23.26
N LEU A 374 24.21 7.86 22.03
CA LEU A 374 25.58 8.00 21.52
C LEU A 374 25.63 9.08 20.41
N PRO A 375 25.20 10.33 20.69
CA PRO A 375 25.12 11.38 19.68
C PRO A 375 26.49 11.69 19.08
N ALA A 376 26.53 11.96 17.76
CA ALA A 376 27.75 12.34 17.08
C ALA A 376 28.25 13.73 17.55
N PRO A 377 29.57 13.95 17.66
CA PRO A 377 30.12 15.24 18.10
C PRO A 377 29.71 16.40 17.18
N PRO A 378 29.51 17.62 17.72
CA PRO A 378 29.07 18.77 16.92
C PRO A 378 29.97 19.06 15.70
N GLY A 379 29.38 18.99 14.51
CA GLY A 379 30.09 19.21 13.23
C GLY A 379 30.76 17.97 12.63
N VAL A 380 30.62 16.80 13.25
CA VAL A 380 31.00 15.50 12.68
C VAL A 380 29.76 14.83 12.07
N PRO A 381 29.77 14.41 10.80
CA PRO A 381 28.70 13.60 10.22
C PRO A 381 28.55 12.27 10.96
N GLU A 382 27.32 11.84 11.21
CA GLU A 382 27.00 10.64 12.01
C GLU A 382 27.62 9.37 11.41
N ASP A 383 27.50 9.20 10.10
CA ASP A 383 28.06 8.09 9.32
C ASP A 383 29.59 7.99 9.43
N ILE A 384 30.29 9.13 9.51
CA ILE A 384 31.74 9.20 9.73
C ILE A 384 32.09 8.92 11.19
N PHE A 385 31.32 9.44 12.14
CA PHE A 385 31.54 9.21 13.58
C PHE A 385 31.41 7.74 13.95
N TYR A 386 30.34 7.06 13.52
CA TYR A 386 30.14 5.65 13.85
C TYR A 386 31.11 4.73 13.07
N ALA A 387 31.59 5.14 11.89
CA ALA A 387 32.57 4.37 11.12
C ALA A 387 33.98 4.33 11.74
N ASP A 388 34.37 5.35 12.51
CA ASP A 388 35.67 5.41 13.22
C ASP A 388 35.52 6.11 14.57
N MET A 389 34.74 5.53 15.49
CA MET A 389 34.55 6.09 16.84
C MET A 389 35.86 6.29 17.60
N LEU A 390 36.88 5.46 17.33
CA LEU A 390 38.19 5.55 17.99
C LEU A 390 38.91 6.86 17.67
N ALA A 391 38.75 7.41 16.45
CA ALA A 391 39.26 8.73 16.10
C ALA A 391 38.59 9.89 16.87
N TYR A 392 37.45 9.62 17.51
CA TYR A 392 36.64 10.61 18.26
C TYR A 392 36.51 10.28 19.76
N GLU A 393 37.32 9.38 20.32
CA GLU A 393 37.22 8.90 21.73
C GLU A 393 37.13 10.05 22.75
N ASP A 394 38.01 11.07 22.64
CA ASP A 394 38.04 12.26 23.51
C ASP A 394 36.81 13.20 23.35
N MET A 395 35.95 12.97 22.36
CA MET A 395 34.79 13.79 22.01
C MET A 395 33.43 13.09 22.23
N ILE A 396 33.43 11.85 22.73
CA ILE A 396 32.20 11.10 23.03
C ILE A 396 31.50 11.71 24.25
N ASP A 397 30.20 11.97 24.11
CA ASP A 397 29.34 12.33 25.25
C ASP A 397 29.05 11.10 26.12
N LEU A 398 29.86 10.93 27.17
CA LEU A 398 29.69 9.87 28.16
C LEU A 398 28.51 10.10 29.11
N ASP A 399 27.97 11.32 29.21
CA ASP A 399 26.79 11.62 30.02
C ASP A 399 25.49 11.20 29.30
N ALA A 400 25.51 11.18 27.95
CA ALA A 400 24.43 10.62 27.13
C ALA A 400 24.39 9.08 27.13
N TRP A 401 25.54 8.40 27.30
CA TRP A 401 25.60 6.94 27.24
C TRP A 401 25.02 6.25 28.48
N SER A 402 24.09 5.33 28.25
CA SER A 402 23.62 4.40 29.26
C SER A 402 23.40 3.02 28.65
N GLY A 403 24.40 2.14 28.80
CA GLY A 403 24.35 0.75 28.33
C GLY A 403 23.06 0.01 28.70
N PRO A 404 22.58 0.05 29.96
CA PRO A 404 21.32 -0.57 30.35
C PRO A 404 20.08 0.03 29.66
N ALA A 405 20.08 1.34 29.38
CA ALA A 405 18.96 1.99 28.70
C ALA A 405 18.98 1.74 27.19
N PHE A 406 20.16 1.76 26.56
CA PHE A 406 20.36 1.37 25.16
C PHE A 406 19.96 -0.09 24.94
N ALA A 407 20.45 -1.01 25.78
CA ALA A 407 20.09 -2.43 25.76
C ALA A 407 18.57 -2.61 25.84
N LYS A 408 17.93 -1.99 26.85
CA LYS A 408 16.48 -2.02 27.01
C LYS A 408 15.74 -1.50 25.77
N ALA A 409 16.16 -0.35 25.23
CA ALA A 409 15.50 0.26 24.08
C ALA A 409 15.69 -0.57 22.79
N MET A 410 16.86 -1.20 22.62
CA MET A 410 17.12 -2.18 21.55
C MET A 410 16.25 -3.44 21.69
N GLN A 411 16.08 -3.95 22.90
CA GLN A 411 15.18 -5.08 23.16
C GLN A 411 13.73 -4.74 22.77
N GLU A 412 13.20 -3.62 23.30
CA GLU A 412 11.80 -3.20 23.12
C GLU A 412 11.46 -2.73 21.69
N ARG A 413 12.42 -2.13 20.95
CA ARG A 413 12.17 -1.53 19.63
C ARG A 413 12.68 -2.33 18.44
N ILE A 414 13.62 -3.26 18.64
CA ILE A 414 14.24 -4.07 17.57
C ILE A 414 13.97 -5.56 17.79
N ILE A 415 14.38 -6.10 18.93
CA ILE A 415 14.44 -7.56 19.13
C ILE A 415 13.05 -8.16 19.36
N ASP A 416 12.26 -7.63 20.29
CA ASP A 416 10.93 -8.16 20.61
C ASP A 416 9.90 -7.99 19.48
N PRO A 417 9.81 -6.83 18.78
CA PRO A 417 8.91 -6.68 17.65
C PRO A 417 9.27 -7.63 16.49
N GLY A 418 10.57 -7.78 16.21
CA GLY A 418 11.08 -8.69 15.19
C GLY A 418 10.80 -10.15 15.53
N ARG A 419 11.09 -10.57 16.77
CA ARG A 419 10.83 -11.93 17.25
C ARG A 419 9.35 -12.27 17.15
N ARG A 420 8.48 -11.39 17.66
CA ARG A 420 7.02 -11.55 17.59
C ARG A 420 6.55 -11.71 16.15
N ALA A 421 7.04 -10.89 15.23
CA ALA A 421 6.71 -10.99 13.80
C ALA A 421 7.06 -12.35 13.19
N VAL A 422 8.23 -12.91 13.52
CA VAL A 422 8.64 -14.24 13.03
C VAL A 422 7.85 -15.37 13.70
N ASP A 423 7.60 -15.28 15.01
CA ASP A 423 6.78 -16.26 15.74
C ASP A 423 5.32 -16.27 15.23
N LEU A 424 4.77 -15.10 14.87
CA LEU A 424 3.45 -14.94 14.27
C LEU A 424 3.34 -15.64 12.90
N LEU A 425 4.31 -15.40 12.01
CA LEU A 425 4.38 -16.06 10.70
C LEU A 425 4.62 -17.58 10.82
N ALA A 426 5.39 -18.02 11.81
CA ALA A 426 5.62 -19.44 12.08
C ALA A 426 4.39 -20.14 12.69
N ARG A 427 3.59 -19.42 13.49
CA ARG A 427 2.36 -19.94 14.11
C ARG A 427 1.23 -20.10 13.11
N TRP A 428 1.07 -19.14 12.20
CA TRP A 428 -0.08 -19.07 11.29
C TRP A 428 0.35 -19.38 9.84
N PRO A 429 0.06 -20.58 9.32
CA PRO A 429 0.60 -21.05 8.04
C PRO A 429 -0.07 -20.43 6.81
N TYR A 430 -1.22 -19.77 6.96
CA TYR A 430 -1.98 -19.17 5.86
C TYR A 430 -2.02 -17.65 6.01
N LEU A 431 -1.74 -16.93 4.92
CA LEU A 431 -1.78 -15.48 4.80
C LEU A 431 -2.75 -15.08 3.70
N SER A 432 -3.64 -14.15 4.01
CA SER A 432 -4.48 -13.44 3.04
C SER A 432 -4.13 -11.97 3.03
N ARG A 433 -4.23 -11.33 1.87
CA ARG A 433 -4.10 -9.88 1.70
C ARG A 433 -5.28 -9.35 0.90
N MET A 434 -5.90 -8.32 1.45
CA MET A 434 -7.02 -7.61 0.86
C MET A 434 -6.70 -6.12 0.76
N LEU A 435 -7.22 -5.48 -0.28
CA LEU A 435 -7.10 -4.04 -0.51
C LEU A 435 -8.49 -3.44 -0.72
N THR A 436 -8.73 -2.29 -0.10
CA THR A 436 -9.79 -1.37 -0.50
C THR A 436 -9.19 0.00 -0.80
N ILE A 437 -9.87 0.77 -1.64
CA ILE A 437 -9.61 2.16 -1.93
C ILE A 437 -10.96 2.83 -1.70
N ILE A 438 -11.01 3.76 -0.75
CA ILE A 438 -12.26 4.26 -0.19
C ILE A 438 -12.08 5.72 0.22
N SER A 439 -13.10 6.55 -0.02
CA SER A 439 -13.09 7.98 0.32
C SER A 439 -13.80 8.26 1.64
N PRO A 440 -13.51 9.39 2.33
CA PRO A 440 -14.17 9.81 3.57
C PRO A 440 -15.69 9.64 3.62
N GLU A 441 -16.38 10.01 2.53
CA GLU A 441 -17.84 9.93 2.40
C GLU A 441 -18.40 8.49 2.37
N GLU A 442 -17.55 7.49 2.12
CA GLU A 442 -17.90 6.07 2.07
C GLU A 442 -17.52 5.34 3.36
N MET A 443 -16.70 5.93 4.23
CA MET A 443 -16.28 5.38 5.53
C MET A 443 -17.40 5.46 6.58
N THR A 444 -18.57 4.89 6.26
CA THR A 444 -19.79 4.91 7.09
C THR A 444 -20.00 3.61 7.88
N VAL A 445 -19.19 2.57 7.61
CA VAL A 445 -19.26 1.25 8.23
C VAL A 445 -17.83 0.75 8.47
N ASP A 446 -17.59 0.10 9.59
CA ASP A 446 -16.29 -0.53 9.89
C ASP A 446 -16.23 -1.94 9.27
N PRO A 447 -15.28 -2.27 8.39
CA PRO A 447 -15.20 -3.60 7.81
C PRO A 447 -14.73 -4.63 8.83
N GLU A 448 -15.49 -5.72 8.91
CA GLU A 448 -15.20 -6.92 9.69
C GLU A 448 -14.71 -8.04 8.76
N PHE A 449 -13.82 -8.92 9.27
CA PHE A 449 -13.24 -10.01 8.49
C PHE A 449 -13.46 -11.37 9.15
N ILE A 450 -13.59 -12.40 8.31
CA ILE A 450 -13.82 -13.80 8.70
C ILE A 450 -12.89 -14.72 7.93
N GLN A 451 -12.54 -15.86 8.53
CA GLN A 451 -11.96 -16.99 7.82
C GLN A 451 -13.06 -17.77 7.08
N ASN A 452 -12.75 -18.27 5.86
CA ASN A 452 -13.58 -19.24 5.15
C ASN A 452 -12.66 -20.31 4.50
N PRO A 453 -12.74 -21.59 4.96
CA PRO A 453 -11.87 -22.67 4.48
C PRO A 453 -12.25 -23.25 3.11
N ASP A 454 -13.41 -22.90 2.57
CA ASP A 454 -13.87 -23.35 1.24
C ASP A 454 -13.43 -22.41 0.11
N LEU A 455 -12.80 -21.27 0.43
CA LEU A 455 -12.21 -20.37 -0.57
C LEU A 455 -10.82 -20.84 -0.99
N GLY A 456 -10.56 -20.83 -2.30
CA GLY A 456 -9.24 -21.16 -2.86
C GLY A 456 -8.22 -20.03 -2.75
N ASP A 457 -6.95 -20.43 -2.91
CA ASP A 457 -5.77 -19.56 -3.00
C ASP A 457 -5.87 -18.52 -4.12
N VAL A 458 -5.16 -17.40 -3.93
CA VAL A 458 -5.06 -16.29 -4.89
C VAL A 458 -3.59 -15.96 -5.11
N SER A 459 -3.11 -16.20 -6.33
CA SER A 459 -1.76 -15.80 -6.75
C SER A 459 -1.68 -14.27 -6.92
N ASN A 460 -0.68 -13.65 -6.31
CA ASN A 460 -0.29 -12.27 -6.63
C ASN A 460 0.54 -12.19 -7.91
N LEU A 461 1.18 -13.29 -8.34
CA LEU A 461 1.85 -13.36 -9.63
C LEU A 461 0.82 -13.51 -10.75
N ARG A 462 0.73 -12.50 -11.61
CA ARG A 462 -0.18 -12.44 -12.77
C ARG A 462 0.66 -12.51 -14.04
N GLN A 463 0.61 -13.65 -14.73
CA GLN A 463 1.42 -13.92 -15.92
C GLN A 463 0.55 -14.09 -17.18
N GLY A 464 0.66 -13.15 -18.11
CA GLY A 464 0.04 -13.20 -19.42
C GLY A 464 0.97 -13.76 -20.50
N ILE A 465 0.45 -13.88 -21.71
CA ILE A 465 1.21 -14.23 -22.92
C ILE A 465 0.92 -13.16 -23.97
N MET A 466 1.97 -12.46 -24.40
CA MET A 466 1.93 -11.56 -25.55
C MET A 466 2.13 -12.39 -26.82
N GLU A 467 1.05 -12.64 -27.53
CA GLU A 467 1.02 -13.35 -28.81
C GLU A 467 1.28 -12.34 -29.94
N ILE A 468 2.41 -12.50 -30.63
CA ILE A 468 2.80 -11.71 -31.80
C ILE A 468 2.46 -12.54 -33.05
N PRO A 469 1.38 -12.18 -33.78
CA PRO A 469 0.96 -12.89 -34.99
C PRO A 469 1.86 -12.57 -36.18
N CYS A 470 1.71 -13.31 -37.28
CA CYS A 470 2.47 -13.03 -38.50
C CYS A 470 1.96 -11.83 -39.31
N ALA A 471 0.73 -11.38 -39.04
CA ALA A 471 0.25 -10.05 -39.43
C ALA A 471 -0.86 -9.55 -38.48
N GLY A 472 -1.05 -8.23 -38.43
CA GLY A 472 -2.05 -7.58 -37.59
C GLY A 472 -1.51 -7.14 -36.22
N SER A 473 -2.43 -6.84 -35.31
CA SER A 473 -2.16 -6.40 -33.95
C SER A 473 -1.66 -7.54 -33.06
N ASN A 474 -0.75 -7.23 -32.15
CA ASN A 474 -0.39 -8.13 -31.05
C ASN A 474 -1.60 -8.42 -30.15
N ARG A 475 -1.59 -9.57 -29.48
CA ARG A 475 -2.66 -10.01 -28.59
C ARG A 475 -2.12 -10.35 -27.20
N MET A 476 -2.62 -9.69 -26.16
CA MET A 476 -2.38 -10.12 -24.78
C MET A 476 -3.40 -11.19 -24.37
N ARG A 477 -2.95 -12.41 -24.13
CA ARG A 477 -3.74 -13.48 -23.50
C ARG A 477 -3.50 -13.51 -21.99
N MET A 478 -4.57 -13.34 -21.23
CA MET A 478 -4.58 -13.36 -19.75
C MET A 478 -4.71 -14.80 -19.19
N PRO A 479 -4.41 -15.04 -17.90
CA PRO A 479 -4.58 -16.33 -17.23
C PRO A 479 -6.00 -16.92 -17.35
N ASN A 480 -7.02 -16.07 -17.36
CA ASN A 480 -8.43 -16.44 -17.53
C ASN A 480 -8.79 -16.88 -18.98
N GLY A 481 -7.83 -16.87 -19.91
CA GLY A 481 -7.99 -17.27 -21.31
C GLY A 481 -8.55 -16.18 -22.24
N ARG A 482 -8.97 -15.01 -21.73
CA ARG A 482 -9.35 -13.87 -22.57
C ARG A 482 -8.15 -13.33 -23.34
N GLY A 483 -8.42 -12.74 -24.51
CA GLY A 483 -7.43 -12.10 -25.36
C GLY A 483 -7.83 -10.66 -25.70
N VAL A 484 -6.96 -9.70 -25.41
CA VAL A 484 -7.08 -8.29 -25.83
C VAL A 484 -6.19 -8.06 -27.04
N LEU A 485 -6.74 -7.56 -28.14
CA LEU A 485 -5.93 -7.06 -29.25
C LEU A 485 -5.46 -5.64 -28.91
N LEU A 486 -4.15 -5.42 -29.06
CA LEU A 486 -3.52 -4.12 -28.88
C LEU A 486 -3.76 -3.22 -30.09
N ASP A 487 -3.56 -1.92 -29.94
CA ASP A 487 -3.63 -1.00 -31.08
C ASP A 487 -2.43 -1.16 -32.05
N GLU A 488 -2.46 -0.45 -33.18
CA GLU A 488 -1.39 -0.49 -34.20
C GLU A 488 -0.02 -0.02 -33.68
N SER A 489 0.02 0.68 -32.53
CA SER A 489 1.23 1.14 -31.87
C SER A 489 1.67 0.20 -30.72
N GLY A 490 0.93 -0.88 -30.46
CA GLY A 490 1.20 -1.84 -29.40
C GLY A 490 0.72 -1.41 -28.00
N ASN A 491 -0.15 -0.40 -27.90
CA ASN A 491 -0.72 0.02 -26.61
C ASN A 491 -1.97 -0.79 -26.25
N TRP A 492 -2.33 -0.78 -24.96
CA TRP A 492 -3.63 -1.27 -24.51
C TRP A 492 -4.78 -0.46 -25.14
N PRO A 493 -5.82 -1.11 -25.67
CA PRO A 493 -6.89 -0.40 -26.35
C PRO A 493 -7.77 0.36 -25.35
N VAL A 494 -8.11 1.61 -25.67
CA VAL A 494 -9.13 2.35 -24.90
C VAL A 494 -10.49 1.68 -25.08
N PHE A 495 -11.11 1.31 -23.97
CA PHE A 495 -12.49 0.81 -23.91
C PHE A 495 -13.45 1.93 -23.51
N THR A 496 -14.67 1.88 -24.03
CA THR A 496 -15.80 2.71 -23.57
C THR A 496 -16.65 1.85 -22.64
N ASP A 497 -17.01 2.40 -21.48
CA ASP A 497 -17.89 1.79 -20.47
C ASP A 497 -17.49 0.35 -20.05
N MET A 498 -16.19 0.06 -19.95
CA MET A 498 -15.69 -1.23 -19.45
C MET A 498 -15.83 -1.30 -17.92
N PRO A 499 -16.59 -2.27 -17.36
CA PRO A 499 -16.64 -2.49 -15.91
C PRO A 499 -15.25 -2.81 -15.35
N ALA A 500 -14.93 -2.23 -14.19
CA ALA A 500 -13.66 -2.51 -13.49
C ALA A 500 -13.77 -3.76 -12.58
N ALA A 501 -14.95 -4.00 -12.00
CA ALA A 501 -15.30 -5.28 -11.39
C ALA A 501 -15.75 -6.29 -12.45
N GLN A 502 -15.34 -7.55 -12.29
CA GLN A 502 -15.92 -8.70 -12.98
C GLN A 502 -17.11 -9.26 -12.20
N ARG A 503 -16.97 -9.39 -10.86
CA ARG A 503 -18.03 -9.85 -9.97
C ARG A 503 -18.01 -9.08 -8.65
N VAL A 504 -19.20 -8.91 -8.08
CA VAL A 504 -19.38 -8.49 -6.69
C VAL A 504 -20.08 -9.63 -5.95
N GLU A 505 -19.52 -10.02 -4.82
CA GLU A 505 -19.89 -11.23 -4.09
C GLU A 505 -20.03 -10.95 -2.59
N GLN A 506 -20.93 -11.69 -1.94
CA GLN A 506 -21.00 -11.77 -0.49
C GLN A 506 -20.31 -13.07 -0.03
N ILE A 507 -19.44 -12.95 0.97
CA ILE A 507 -18.77 -14.11 1.58
C ILE A 507 -19.48 -14.48 2.88
N ALA A 508 -19.60 -15.78 3.11
CA ALA A 508 -20.06 -16.37 4.38
C ALA A 508 -18.88 -17.09 5.06
N PRO A 509 -18.98 -17.47 6.36
CA PRO A 509 -17.90 -18.18 7.06
C PRO A 509 -17.55 -19.57 6.50
N ALA A 510 -18.41 -20.13 5.64
CA ALA A 510 -18.17 -21.37 4.91
C ALA A 510 -18.96 -21.37 3.60
N GLY A 511 -18.56 -22.23 2.68
CA GLY A 511 -19.13 -22.38 1.35
C GLY A 511 -18.59 -21.40 0.31
N ALA A 512 -19.01 -21.59 -0.94
CA ALA A 512 -18.64 -20.76 -2.07
C ALA A 512 -19.21 -19.33 -1.97
N PRO A 513 -18.56 -18.33 -2.59
CA PRO A 513 -19.06 -16.96 -2.66
C PRO A 513 -20.50 -16.88 -3.20
N GLN A 514 -21.32 -16.02 -2.57
CA GLN A 514 -22.64 -15.69 -3.09
C GLN A 514 -22.52 -14.53 -4.08
N LEU A 515 -22.64 -14.85 -5.37
CA LEU A 515 -22.69 -13.86 -6.45
C LEU A 515 -23.87 -12.89 -6.27
N LEU A 516 -23.58 -11.59 -6.19
CA LEU A 516 -24.58 -10.52 -6.14
C LEU A 516 -24.74 -9.83 -7.49
N GLN A 517 -23.62 -9.53 -8.16
CA GLN A 517 -23.59 -8.88 -9.47
C GLN A 517 -22.52 -9.51 -10.35
N ASP A 518 -22.89 -9.81 -11.60
CA ASP A 518 -22.00 -10.34 -12.64
C ASP A 518 -21.87 -9.32 -13.77
N PHE A 519 -20.64 -8.92 -14.08
CA PHE A 519 -20.31 -8.02 -15.19
C PHE A 519 -19.70 -8.75 -16.39
N ASP A 520 -19.45 -10.07 -16.30
CA ASP A 520 -18.85 -10.89 -17.36
C ASP A 520 -19.53 -10.70 -18.74
N PRO A 521 -20.88 -10.67 -18.86
CA PRO A 521 -21.53 -10.45 -20.15
C PRO A 521 -21.24 -9.09 -20.78
N GLN A 522 -21.05 -8.04 -19.94
CA GLN A 522 -20.71 -6.69 -20.40
C GLN A 522 -19.24 -6.63 -20.81
N ILE A 523 -18.34 -7.22 -20.01
CA ILE A 523 -16.90 -7.32 -20.29
C ILE A 523 -16.67 -8.05 -21.61
N VAL A 524 -17.32 -9.19 -21.83
CA VAL A 524 -17.23 -9.97 -23.08
C VAL A 524 -17.75 -9.19 -24.28
N ALA A 525 -18.85 -8.42 -24.12
CA ALA A 525 -19.38 -7.58 -25.18
C ALA A 525 -18.42 -6.42 -25.54
N SER A 526 -17.92 -5.70 -24.54
CA SER A 526 -16.97 -4.59 -24.73
C SER A 526 -15.61 -5.05 -25.24
N LEU A 527 -15.11 -6.20 -24.79
CA LEU A 527 -13.89 -6.82 -25.32
C LEU A 527 -14.06 -7.21 -26.80
N LYS A 528 -15.17 -7.86 -27.14
CA LYS A 528 -15.47 -8.22 -28.53
C LYS A 528 -15.59 -6.99 -29.44
N ALA A 529 -16.25 -5.93 -28.96
CA ALA A 529 -16.38 -4.67 -29.69
C ALA A 529 -15.02 -3.97 -29.87
N SER A 530 -14.15 -4.02 -28.86
CA SER A 530 -12.78 -3.48 -28.92
C SER A 530 -11.93 -4.23 -29.93
N ASN A 531 -11.85 -5.58 -29.82
CA ASN A 531 -11.06 -6.42 -30.70
C ASN A 531 -11.52 -6.34 -32.16
N ALA A 532 -12.82 -6.13 -32.42
CA ALA A 532 -13.34 -5.96 -33.78
C ALA A 532 -12.86 -4.68 -34.51
N ARG A 533 -12.05 -3.83 -33.85
CA ARG A 533 -11.37 -2.66 -34.46
C ARG A 533 -10.00 -3.00 -35.06
N PHE A 534 -9.45 -4.18 -34.75
CA PHE A 534 -8.07 -4.54 -35.05
C PHE A 534 -8.00 -5.87 -35.81
N ASP A 535 -7.10 -5.96 -36.78
CA ASP A 535 -6.85 -7.20 -37.52
C ASP A 535 -5.90 -8.12 -36.73
N TYR A 536 -6.06 -9.44 -36.85
CA TYR A 536 -5.20 -10.45 -36.22
C TYR A 536 -5.12 -11.68 -37.15
N ASP A 537 -3.92 -12.07 -37.57
CA ASP A 537 -3.66 -13.21 -38.46
C ASP A 537 -2.63 -14.17 -37.84
N ASP A 538 -3.13 -15.19 -37.14
CA ASP A 538 -2.37 -16.30 -36.55
C ASP A 538 -1.80 -17.29 -37.58
N GLY A 539 -1.99 -17.04 -38.89
CA GLY A 539 -1.43 -17.88 -39.95
C GLY A 539 -2.19 -19.20 -40.19
N ASP A 540 -3.15 -19.58 -39.33
CA ASP A 540 -4.02 -20.75 -39.56
C ASP A 540 -4.95 -20.55 -40.79
N GLY A 541 -5.02 -19.31 -41.30
CA GLY A 541 -5.63 -18.96 -42.59
C GLY A 541 -4.86 -19.43 -43.83
N VAL A 542 -3.56 -19.74 -43.75
CA VAL A 542 -2.72 -20.07 -44.93
C VAL A 542 -2.90 -21.53 -45.38
N ARG A 543 -4.13 -21.86 -45.80
CA ARG A 543 -4.31 -22.91 -46.80
C ARG A 543 -3.67 -22.44 -48.10
N CYS A 544 -2.48 -22.95 -48.41
CA CYS A 544 -1.81 -22.82 -49.71
C CYS A 544 -2.70 -23.33 -50.86
N ALA A 545 -3.65 -22.50 -51.28
CA ALA A 545 -4.43 -22.69 -52.48
C ALA A 545 -3.50 -22.49 -53.67
N LEU A 546 -2.93 -23.59 -54.17
CA LEU A 546 -2.17 -23.66 -55.41
C LEU A 546 -3.04 -23.12 -56.56
N ARG A 547 -2.94 -21.80 -56.79
CA ARG A 547 -3.66 -21.08 -57.83
C ARG A 547 -3.08 -21.52 -59.17
N ARG A 548 -3.73 -22.52 -59.80
CA ARG A 548 -3.37 -23.02 -61.12
C ARG A 548 -3.17 -21.84 -62.08
N GLY A 549 -2.02 -21.82 -62.74
CA GLY A 549 -1.41 -20.59 -63.25
C GLY A 549 -2.20 -19.87 -64.35
N SER A 550 -2.08 -18.54 -64.34
CA SER A 550 -2.35 -17.71 -65.52
C SER A 550 -1.19 -17.82 -66.50
N TRP A 551 -1.49 -18.07 -67.77
CA TRP A 551 -0.53 -18.51 -68.78
C TRP A 551 -0.06 -17.34 -69.65
N SER A 552 0.82 -16.48 -69.14
CA SER A 552 1.29 -15.30 -69.90
C SER A 552 2.61 -14.68 -69.40
N ALA A 553 3.69 -15.46 -69.31
CA ALA A 553 5.05 -14.95 -69.05
C ALA A 553 6.15 -15.90 -69.57
N ALA A 554 6.19 -16.16 -70.90
CA ALA A 554 7.23 -16.99 -71.51
C ALA A 554 7.51 -16.58 -72.98
N LEU A 555 7.89 -15.32 -73.19
CA LEU A 555 8.43 -14.83 -74.46
C LEU A 555 9.66 -13.97 -74.18
N GLY A 556 10.86 -14.58 -74.23
CA GLY A 556 12.10 -13.84 -74.04
C GLY A 556 13.29 -14.68 -73.57
N LEU A 557 13.69 -15.69 -74.35
CA LEU A 557 15.06 -16.24 -74.49
C LEU A 557 14.99 -17.59 -75.22
N GLY A 558 15.66 -17.74 -76.37
CA GLY A 558 15.61 -18.98 -77.14
C GLY A 558 15.91 -18.87 -78.63
N VAL A 559 17.01 -18.21 -78.99
CA VAL A 559 17.65 -18.41 -80.31
C VAL A 559 18.83 -19.36 -80.11
N VAL A 560 19.10 -20.20 -81.12
CA VAL A 560 20.26 -21.11 -81.32
C VAL A 560 19.97 -22.62 -81.14
N PHE A 561 20.12 -23.33 -82.27
CA PHE A 561 20.05 -24.79 -82.54
C PHE A 561 18.76 -25.57 -82.15
N GLY A 562 18.21 -26.46 -82.99
CA GLY A 562 18.63 -26.88 -84.33
C GLY A 562 18.65 -28.41 -84.50
N PHE A 563 17.55 -28.99 -85.00
CA PHE A 563 17.39 -30.37 -85.48
C PHE A 563 17.73 -31.55 -84.53
N ALA A 564 16.70 -32.34 -84.16
CA ALA A 564 16.67 -33.80 -84.44
C ALA A 564 15.36 -34.53 -84.02
N TRP A 565 14.81 -35.29 -84.98
CA TRP A 565 14.30 -36.68 -84.79
C TRP A 565 13.04 -37.04 -83.97
N ARG A 566 11.87 -36.78 -84.57
CA ARG A 566 10.86 -37.79 -85.02
C ARG A 566 10.92 -39.25 -84.44
N GLY A 567 9.92 -39.64 -83.63
CA GLY A 567 9.56 -41.07 -83.39
C GLY A 567 8.78 -41.32 -82.09
N ARG A 568 7.44 -41.31 -82.00
CA ARG A 568 6.45 -42.26 -82.58
C ARG A 568 6.61 -43.73 -82.13
N ARG A 569 6.11 -44.12 -80.94
CA ARG A 569 5.00 -45.10 -80.77
C ARG A 569 4.73 -45.55 -79.32
N ARG A 570 3.44 -45.79 -79.07
CA ARG A 570 2.83 -46.48 -77.91
C ARG A 570 3.43 -47.86 -77.62
N ARG A 571 3.44 -48.25 -76.33
CA ARG A 571 2.93 -49.56 -75.83
C ARG A 571 2.56 -49.43 -74.33
N PRO A 572 1.55 -50.17 -73.83
CA PRO A 572 1.13 -50.15 -72.42
C PRO A 572 1.64 -51.35 -71.62
N ALA A 573 1.50 -51.25 -70.29
CA ALA A 573 1.48 -52.33 -69.27
C ALA A 573 2.68 -53.29 -69.20
N LEU A 574 3.50 -53.12 -68.15
CA LEU A 574 3.28 -53.80 -66.87
C LEU A 574 3.85 -52.95 -65.72
#